data_AF-A0A8S3VCP5-F1
#
_entry.id   AF-A0A8S3VCP5-F1
#
_cell.length_a   1.000
_cell.length_b   1.000
_cell.length_c   1.000
_cell.angle_alpha   90.00
_cell.angle_beta   90.00
_cell.angle_gamma   90.00
#
_symmetry.space_group_name_H-M   'P 1'
#
loop_
_entity.id
_entity.type
_entity.pdbx_description
1 polymer ?
#
loop_
_entity_poly.entity_id
_entity_poly.type
_entity_poly.pdbx_seq_one_letter_code
_entity_poly.pdbx_strand_id
1 'polypeptide(L)'
;MMGCQHPNIAGCQHPKITGCQHLVITGCQHPDIKGCQHPNIAGCQHPKITGCWHPNIAGCQHPNITGCWHPNTAGCQHPNIAGCQHPKITGCWHPKYSRMPASQYYGVLASQYSRMLASQYYGCWHPNTAGCQHPNIAGCQHPNMTGCQHSNIQEIQHPKQNTKY
;
A
#
# COMPACT_ATOMS: atom_id res chain seq x y z
N MET A 1 25.98 13.70 -3.74
CA MET A 1 25.65 13.26 -2.37
C MET A 1 26.28 11.90 -2.16
N MET A 2 27.06 11.75 -1.08
CA MET A 2 27.81 10.55 -0.75
C MET A 2 26.82 9.47 -0.30
N GLY A 3 26.41 8.59 -1.21
CA GLY A 3 25.45 7.53 -0.91
C GLY A 3 26.18 6.27 -0.45
N CYS A 4 25.78 5.73 0.71
CA CYS A 4 26.24 4.42 1.15
C CYS A 4 25.63 3.35 0.25
N GLN A 5 26.45 2.39 -0.18
CA GLN A 5 26.04 1.26 -1.00
C GLN A 5 26.27 -0.02 -0.21
N HIS A 6 25.20 -0.74 0.12
CA HIS A 6 25.32 -2.05 0.73
C HIS A 6 24.61 -3.10 -0.12
N PRO A 7 25.28 -4.18 -0.52
CA PRO A 7 24.65 -5.20 -1.35
C PRO A 7 23.59 -6.00 -0.57
N ASN A 8 23.83 -6.33 0.70
CA ASN A 8 22.87 -7.04 1.54
C ASN A 8 22.94 -6.55 2.98
N ILE A 9 21.77 -6.35 3.60
CA ILE A 9 21.63 -6.02 5.02
C ILE A 9 20.62 -6.99 5.62
N ALA A 10 21.02 -7.70 6.67
CA ALA A 10 20.17 -8.69 7.33
C ALA A 10 20.23 -8.55 8.86
N GLY A 11 19.07 -8.55 9.51
CA GLY A 11 18.97 -8.59 10.98
C GLY A 11 19.50 -7.34 11.68
N CYS A 12 19.46 -6.17 11.03
CA CYS A 12 20.06 -4.95 11.57
C CYS A 12 19.02 -4.02 12.21
N GLN A 13 19.53 -3.19 13.13
CA GLN A 13 18.82 -2.10 13.78
C GLN A 13 19.56 -0.81 13.46
N HIS A 14 19.00 0.05 12.61
CA HIS A 14 19.57 1.37 12.36
C HIS A 14 18.55 2.46 12.65
N PRO A 15 18.84 3.41 13.56
CA PRO A 15 17.86 4.41 13.97
C PRO A 15 17.44 5.34 12.83
N LYS A 16 18.32 5.61 11.86
CA LYS A 16 18.02 6.47 10.72
C LYS A 16 18.87 6.08 9.51
N ILE A 17 18.25 6.06 8.33
CA ILE A 17 18.91 5.85 7.04
C ILE A 17 18.53 7.00 6.11
N THR A 18 19.50 7.63 5.47
CA THR A 18 19.26 8.75 4.55
C THR A 18 20.18 8.66 3.34
N GLY A 19 19.61 8.68 2.13
CA GLY A 19 20.38 8.72 0.89
C GLY A 19 21.17 7.46 0.57
N CYS A 20 20.73 6.29 1.03
CA CYS A 20 21.40 5.01 0.82
C CYS A 20 20.75 4.19 -0.29
N GLN A 21 21.55 3.28 -0.86
CA GLN A 21 21.06 2.22 -1.73
C GLN A 21 21.45 0.87 -1.12
N HIS A 22 20.43 0.04 -0.89
CA HIS A 22 20.61 -1.33 -0.39
C HIS A 22 19.90 -2.30 -1.30
N LEU A 23 20.62 -3.21 -1.97
CA LEU A 23 20.00 -4.09 -2.96
C LEU A 23 18.99 -5.05 -2.31
N VAL A 24 19.35 -5.60 -1.16
CA VAL A 24 18.50 -6.50 -0.37
C VAL A 24 18.52 -6.09 1.10
N ILE A 25 17.33 -5.96 1.69
CA ILE A 25 17.13 -5.77 3.13
C ILE A 25 16.19 -6.87 3.64
N THR A 26 16.64 -7.62 4.64
CA THR A 26 15.83 -8.68 5.25
C THR A 26 15.81 -8.56 6.78
N GLY A 27 14.63 -8.61 7.38
CA GLY A 27 14.49 -8.71 8.84
C GLY A 27 15.09 -7.55 9.62
N CYS A 28 15.06 -6.34 9.06
CA CYS A 28 15.64 -5.15 9.70
C CYS A 28 14.57 -4.25 10.32
N GLN A 29 14.98 -3.44 11.30
CA GLN A 29 14.17 -2.35 11.81
C GLN A 29 14.90 -1.02 11.61
N HIS A 30 14.21 -0.10 10.94
CA HIS A 30 14.71 1.25 10.69
C HIS A 30 13.62 2.28 10.98
N PRO A 31 13.70 3.01 12.12
CA PRO A 31 12.69 4.00 12.52
C PRO A 31 12.40 5.07 11.48
N ASP A 32 13.41 5.62 10.81
CA ASP A 32 13.27 6.68 9.79
C ASP A 32 14.13 6.40 8.55
N ILE A 33 13.48 6.27 7.39
CA ILE A 33 14.12 6.12 6.09
C ILE A 33 13.73 7.27 5.18
N LYS A 34 14.73 7.95 4.61
CA LYS A 34 14.53 9.09 3.70
C LYS A 34 15.38 8.98 2.44
N GLY A 35 14.75 9.16 1.28
CA GLY A 35 15.47 9.28 0.01
C GLY A 35 16.32 8.07 -0.35
N CYS A 36 15.85 6.86 -0.03
CA CYS A 36 16.61 5.63 -0.24
C CYS A 36 16.05 4.80 -1.41
N GLN A 37 16.92 3.94 -1.97
CA GLN A 37 16.56 2.96 -2.98
C GLN A 37 16.82 1.55 -2.45
N HIS A 38 15.75 0.76 -2.32
CA HIS A 38 15.87 -0.64 -1.90
C HIS A 38 15.10 -1.56 -2.84
N PRO A 39 15.78 -2.17 -3.83
CA PRO A 39 15.18 -3.12 -4.76
C PRO A 39 14.30 -4.19 -4.11
N ASN A 40 14.81 -4.86 -3.06
CA ASN A 40 14.09 -5.91 -2.36
C ASN A 40 14.09 -5.68 -0.85
N ILE A 41 12.89 -5.61 -0.26
CA ILE A 41 12.69 -5.56 1.19
C ILE A 41 11.79 -6.71 1.63
N ALA A 42 12.23 -7.50 2.61
CA ALA A 42 11.44 -8.58 3.18
C ALA A 42 11.43 -8.55 4.72
N GLY A 43 10.26 -8.69 5.32
CA GLY A 43 10.12 -8.90 6.77
C GLY A 43 10.64 -7.75 7.63
N CYS A 44 10.57 -6.51 7.14
CA CYS A 44 11.13 -5.34 7.83
C CYS A 44 10.06 -4.49 8.51
N GLN A 45 10.48 -3.72 9.52
CA GLN A 45 9.64 -2.71 10.17
C GLN A 45 10.27 -1.33 10.00
N HIS A 46 9.55 -0.44 9.32
CA HIS A 46 9.97 0.95 9.14
C HIS A 46 8.84 1.91 9.53
N PRO A 47 8.84 2.42 10.77
CA PRO A 47 7.87 3.39 11.29
C PRO A 47 7.59 4.57 10.36
N LYS A 48 8.63 5.13 9.73
CA LYS A 48 8.51 6.27 8.82
C LYS A 48 9.36 6.10 7.57
N ILE A 49 8.72 6.22 6.41
CA ILE A 49 9.38 6.22 5.10
C ILE A 49 8.96 7.47 4.32
N THR A 50 9.92 8.17 3.73
CA THR A 50 9.63 9.34 2.90
C THR A 50 10.50 9.36 1.64
N GLY A 51 9.87 9.54 0.48
CA GLY A 51 10.57 9.78 -0.79
C GLY A 51 11.47 8.62 -1.22
N CYS A 52 11.03 7.38 -1.02
CA CYS A 52 11.83 6.19 -1.31
C CYS A 52 11.31 5.41 -2.53
N TRP A 53 12.21 4.64 -3.13
CA TRP A 53 11.89 3.72 -4.21
C TRP A 53 12.16 2.28 -3.79
N HIS A 54 11.10 1.46 -3.74
CA HIS A 54 11.21 0.05 -3.38
C HIS A 54 10.45 -0.83 -4.38
N PRO A 55 11.13 -1.36 -5.42
CA PRO A 55 10.57 -2.27 -6.42
C PRO A 55 9.72 -3.40 -5.84
N ASN A 56 10.25 -4.14 -4.86
CA ASN A 56 9.58 -5.28 -4.25
C ASN A 56 9.58 -5.18 -2.72
N ILE A 57 8.38 -5.22 -2.13
CA ILE A 57 8.19 -5.26 -0.68
C ILE A 57 7.31 -6.46 -0.32
N ALA A 58 7.79 -7.29 0.60
CA ALA A 58 7.05 -8.44 1.11
C ALA A 58 7.03 -8.49 2.64
N GLY A 59 5.86 -8.70 3.23
CA GLY A 59 5.73 -8.98 4.67
C GLY A 59 6.22 -7.87 5.59
N CYS A 60 6.12 -6.61 5.17
CA CYS A 60 6.65 -5.47 5.93
C CYS A 60 5.56 -4.68 6.67
N GLN A 61 5.98 -3.98 7.72
CA GLN A 61 5.12 -3.06 8.46
C GLN A 61 5.66 -1.63 8.36
N HIS A 62 4.89 -0.75 7.73
CA HIS A 62 5.24 0.67 7.61
C HIS A 62 4.07 1.57 8.07
N PRO A 63 4.05 1.97 9.36
CA PRO A 63 3.05 2.88 9.92
C PRO A 63 2.76 4.12 9.09
N ASN A 64 3.80 4.82 8.60
CA ASN A 64 3.66 6.04 7.82
C ASN A 64 4.55 6.04 6.57
N ILE A 65 3.92 6.15 5.40
CA ILE A 65 4.62 6.26 4.11
C ILE A 65 4.14 7.49 3.36
N THR A 66 5.09 8.31 2.91
CA THR A 66 4.80 9.51 2.11
C THR A 66 5.65 9.56 0.85
N GLY A 67 5.02 9.80 -0.30
CA GLY A 67 5.72 10.12 -1.56
C GLY A 67 6.65 9.01 -2.06
N CYS A 68 6.28 7.74 -1.89
CA CYS A 68 7.10 6.59 -2.28
C CYS A 68 6.53 5.89 -3.51
N TRP A 69 7.40 5.17 -4.22
CA TRP A 69 7.00 4.33 -5.36
C TRP A 69 7.33 2.86 -5.07
N HIS A 70 6.30 2.02 -5.01
CA HIS A 70 6.39 0.59 -4.73
C HIS A 70 5.68 -0.25 -5.80
N PRO A 71 6.36 -0.62 -6.90
CA PRO A 71 5.84 -1.44 -7.99
C PRO A 71 5.06 -2.68 -7.54
N ASN A 72 5.65 -3.49 -6.66
CA ASN A 72 5.07 -4.74 -6.16
C ASN A 72 5.07 -4.75 -4.63
N THR A 73 3.89 -4.88 -4.03
CA THR A 73 3.73 -4.96 -2.58
C THR A 73 2.85 -6.14 -2.20
N ALA A 74 3.36 -7.03 -1.34
CA ALA A 74 2.65 -8.23 -0.91
C ALA A 74 2.66 -8.39 0.62
N GLY A 75 1.52 -8.73 1.21
CA GLY A 75 1.44 -9.09 2.63
C GLY A 75 1.87 -7.99 3.60
N CYS A 76 1.73 -6.72 3.22
CA CYS A 76 2.22 -5.59 4.01
C CYS A 76 1.11 -4.92 4.82
N GLN A 77 1.51 -4.30 5.93
CA GLN A 77 0.63 -3.48 6.76
C GLN A 77 1.10 -2.03 6.71
N HIS A 78 0.24 -1.17 6.21
CA HIS A 78 0.53 0.26 6.10
C HIS A 78 -0.63 1.07 6.67
N PRO A 79 -0.59 1.49 7.94
CA PRO A 79 -1.67 2.28 8.53
C PRO A 79 -1.99 3.58 7.76
N ASN A 80 -0.97 4.37 7.42
CA ASN A 80 -1.15 5.67 6.77
C ASN A 80 -0.26 5.79 5.53
N ILE A 81 -0.90 5.96 4.36
CA ILE A 81 -0.19 6.23 3.10
C ILE A 81 -0.72 7.52 2.45
N ALA A 82 0.21 8.38 2.04
CA ALA A 82 -0.09 9.60 1.30
C ALA A 82 0.80 9.75 0.07
N GLY A 83 0.17 9.99 -1.10
CA GLY A 83 0.87 10.33 -2.33
C GLY A 83 1.87 9.27 -2.81
N CYS A 84 1.58 7.99 -2.56
CA CYS A 84 2.40 6.88 -3.02
C CYS A 84 1.77 6.19 -4.23
N GLN A 85 2.61 5.55 -5.03
CA GLN A 85 2.20 4.81 -6.21
C GLN A 85 2.51 3.33 -6.01
N HIS A 86 1.49 2.48 -6.21
CA HIS A 86 1.61 1.04 -6.01
C HIS A 86 0.88 0.28 -7.12
N PRO A 87 1.51 0.08 -8.30
CA PRO A 87 0.92 -0.62 -9.43
C PRO A 87 0.28 -1.97 -9.06
N LYS A 88 0.96 -2.81 -8.28
CA LYS A 88 0.45 -4.13 -7.89
C LYS A 88 0.46 -4.31 -6.38
N ILE A 89 -0.71 -4.57 -5.81
CA ILE A 89 -0.88 -4.83 -4.38
C ILE A 89 -1.62 -6.14 -4.17
N THR A 90 -1.07 -6.98 -3.30
CA THR A 90 -1.67 -8.27 -2.93
C THR A 90 -1.69 -8.47 -1.42
N GLY A 91 -2.85 -8.80 -0.84
CA GLY A 91 -2.96 -9.24 0.56
C GLY A 91 -2.48 -8.21 1.58
N CYS A 92 -2.69 -6.91 1.32
CA CYS A 92 -2.20 -5.84 2.19
C CYS A 92 -3.31 -5.22 3.03
N TRP A 93 -2.95 -4.74 4.23
CA TRP A 93 -3.87 -4.04 5.13
C TRP A 93 -3.56 -2.55 5.20
N HIS A 94 -4.56 -1.77 4.82
CA HIS A 94 -4.45 -0.38 4.42
C HIS A 94 -5.62 0.45 5.01
N PRO A 95 -5.64 0.83 6.31
CA PRO A 95 -6.79 1.51 6.91
C PRO A 95 -7.03 2.98 6.51
N LYS A 96 -6.01 3.86 6.44
CA LYS A 96 -6.20 5.29 6.08
C LYS A 96 -5.43 5.70 4.82
N TYR A 97 -6.18 5.99 3.75
CA TYR A 97 -5.63 6.08 2.39
C TYR A 97 -6.12 7.29 1.62
N SER A 98 -5.16 8.01 1.04
CA SER A 98 -5.45 9.09 0.10
C SER A 98 -4.56 9.02 -1.12
N ARG A 99 -5.18 9.10 -2.31
CA ARG A 99 -4.53 9.45 -3.58
C ARG A 99 -3.47 8.43 -4.03
N MET A 100 -3.91 7.20 -4.28
CA MET A 100 -3.08 6.09 -4.77
C MET A 100 -3.59 5.62 -6.13
N PRO A 101 -2.81 5.82 -7.21
CA PRO A 101 -3.02 5.09 -8.45
C PRO A 101 -2.33 3.73 -8.34
N ALA A 102 -3.09 2.67 -8.60
CA ALA A 102 -2.59 1.33 -8.84
C ALA A 102 -3.07 0.85 -10.22
N SER A 103 -2.52 -0.23 -10.75
CA SER A 103 -3.15 -0.92 -11.86
C SER A 103 -3.96 -2.12 -11.37
N GLN A 104 -3.53 -2.78 -10.29
CA GLN A 104 -4.13 -4.03 -9.83
C GLN A 104 -4.17 -4.13 -8.31
N TYR A 105 -5.35 -4.43 -7.77
CA TYR A 105 -5.58 -4.75 -6.36
C TYR A 105 -6.11 -6.18 -6.20
N TYR A 106 -5.46 -6.96 -5.33
CA TYR A 106 -5.87 -8.31 -4.96
C TYR A 106 -5.91 -8.46 -3.43
N GLY A 107 -7.07 -8.77 -2.84
CA GLY A 107 -7.18 -9.11 -1.42
C GLY A 107 -6.77 -7.97 -0.47
N VAL A 108 -7.11 -6.72 -0.82
CA VAL A 108 -6.78 -5.56 0.03
C VAL A 108 -7.88 -5.29 1.04
N LEU A 109 -7.48 -5.13 2.30
CA LEU A 109 -8.37 -4.83 3.43
C LEU A 109 -8.11 -3.41 3.91
N ALA A 110 -9.14 -2.57 3.93
CA ALA A 110 -8.92 -1.16 4.18
C ALA A 110 -10.19 -0.42 4.60
N SER A 111 -10.08 0.54 5.52
CA SER A 111 -11.24 1.09 6.24
C SER A 111 -11.71 2.48 5.79
N GLN A 112 -10.84 3.31 5.18
CA GLN A 112 -11.18 4.65 4.70
C GLN A 112 -10.37 5.00 3.43
N TYR A 113 -11.07 5.27 2.32
CA TYR A 113 -10.46 5.69 1.06
C TYR A 113 -11.01 7.00 0.49
N SER A 114 -10.10 7.76 -0.11
CA SER A 114 -10.42 8.84 -1.06
C SER A 114 -9.62 8.69 -2.35
N ARG A 115 -10.30 8.75 -3.50
CA ARG A 115 -9.71 8.81 -4.86
C ARG A 115 -8.82 7.61 -5.20
N MET A 116 -9.33 6.39 -5.07
CA MET A 116 -8.67 5.19 -5.61
C MET A 116 -8.94 5.06 -7.12
N LEU A 117 -7.87 4.76 -7.85
CA LEU A 117 -7.89 4.51 -9.29
C LEU A 117 -7.06 3.24 -9.57
N ALA A 118 -7.71 2.20 -10.07
CA ALA A 118 -7.03 1.05 -10.67
C ALA A 118 -7.86 0.42 -11.78
N SER A 119 -7.20 -0.39 -12.62
CA SER A 119 -7.87 -1.04 -13.74
C SER A 119 -8.50 -2.39 -13.38
N GLN A 120 -8.14 -2.98 -12.24
CA GLN A 120 -8.60 -4.30 -11.80
C GLN A 120 -8.67 -4.41 -10.26
N TYR A 121 -9.75 -5.01 -9.75
CA TYR A 121 -9.99 -5.23 -8.31
C TYR A 121 -10.51 -6.64 -8.05
N TYR A 122 -9.85 -7.40 -7.17
CA TYR A 122 -10.25 -8.76 -6.83
C TYR A 122 -10.22 -9.01 -5.31
N GLY A 123 -11.34 -9.46 -4.73
CA GLY A 123 -11.39 -9.90 -3.33
C GLY A 123 -11.15 -8.80 -2.30
N CYS A 124 -11.45 -7.54 -2.64
CA CYS A 124 -11.17 -6.39 -1.77
C CYS A 124 -12.34 -6.08 -0.81
N TRP A 125 -12.03 -5.58 0.38
CA TRP A 125 -13.04 -5.14 1.34
C TRP A 125 -12.80 -3.70 1.78
N HIS A 126 -13.74 -2.82 1.41
CA HIS A 126 -13.67 -1.38 1.68
C HIS A 126 -14.99 -0.87 2.30
N PRO A 127 -15.07 -0.64 3.62
CA PRO A 127 -16.30 -0.25 4.31
C PRO A 127 -16.66 1.21 4.09
N ASN A 128 -15.70 2.12 3.85
CA ASN A 128 -15.97 3.54 3.59
C ASN A 128 -15.13 4.06 2.42
N THR A 129 -15.75 4.29 1.27
CA THR A 129 -15.09 4.77 0.05
C THR A 129 -15.75 6.03 -0.51
N ALA A 130 -14.95 7.05 -0.85
CA ALA A 130 -15.42 8.26 -1.52
C ALA A 130 -14.64 8.54 -2.83
N GLY A 131 -15.36 8.85 -3.91
CA GLY A 131 -14.77 9.34 -5.16
C GLY A 131 -13.85 8.33 -5.86
N CYS A 132 -14.22 7.04 -5.90
CA CYS A 132 -13.41 5.98 -6.49
C CYS A 132 -13.91 5.58 -7.89
N GLN A 133 -13.01 5.13 -8.77
CA GLN A 133 -13.36 4.50 -10.04
C GLN A 133 -12.83 3.07 -10.06
N HIS A 134 -13.73 2.10 -10.11
CA HIS A 134 -13.38 0.68 -10.11
C HIS A 134 -13.93 -0.02 -11.38
N PRO A 135 -13.18 -0.02 -12.48
CA PRO A 135 -13.39 -0.94 -13.59
C PRO A 135 -12.90 -2.37 -13.23
N ASN A 136 -13.56 -3.39 -13.77
CA ASN A 136 -13.22 -4.82 -13.65
C ASN A 136 -13.10 -5.29 -12.19
N ILE A 137 -14.25 -5.45 -11.53
CA ILE A 137 -14.32 -5.83 -10.11
C ILE A 137 -14.81 -7.26 -9.99
N ALA A 138 -14.14 -8.09 -9.18
CA ALA A 138 -14.69 -9.36 -8.75
C ALA A 138 -14.51 -9.69 -7.26
N GLY A 139 -15.57 -10.17 -6.61
CA GLY A 139 -15.55 -10.63 -5.22
C GLY A 139 -15.27 -9.52 -4.19
N CYS A 140 -15.63 -8.27 -4.48
CA CYS A 140 -15.37 -7.14 -3.58
C CYS A 140 -16.60 -6.77 -2.72
N GLN A 141 -16.36 -6.24 -1.52
CA GLN A 141 -17.42 -5.81 -0.60
C GLN A 141 -17.28 -4.32 -0.25
N HIS A 142 -18.30 -3.51 -0.58
CA HIS A 142 -18.34 -2.07 -0.32
C HIS A 142 -19.62 -1.62 0.43
N PRO A 143 -19.64 -1.67 1.77
CA PRO A 143 -20.76 -1.24 2.62
C PRO A 143 -21.20 0.23 2.47
N ASN A 144 -20.29 1.21 2.54
CA ASN A 144 -20.63 2.64 2.47
C ASN A 144 -19.84 3.35 1.35
N MET A 145 -20.56 3.81 0.32
CA MET A 145 -19.96 4.46 -0.84
C MET A 145 -20.60 5.82 -1.14
N THR A 146 -19.78 6.81 -1.47
CA THR A 146 -20.24 8.11 -2.00
C THR A 146 -19.47 8.48 -3.27
N GLY A 147 -20.18 8.88 -4.33
CA GLY A 147 -19.56 9.33 -5.58
C GLY A 147 -18.62 8.33 -6.26
N CYS A 148 -18.88 7.02 -6.14
CA CYS A 148 -18.07 5.97 -6.76
C CYS A 148 -18.68 5.50 -8.09
N GLN A 149 -17.84 5.12 -9.05
CA GLN A 149 -18.24 4.58 -10.35
C GLN A 149 -17.69 3.17 -10.52
N HIS A 150 -18.54 2.23 -10.97
CA HIS A 150 -18.18 0.83 -11.20
C HIS A 150 -18.50 0.41 -12.63
N SER A 151 -17.66 -0.44 -13.23
CA SER A 151 -17.89 -1.02 -14.56
C SER A 151 -17.31 -2.43 -14.64
N ASN A 152 -17.91 -3.33 -15.43
CA ASN A 152 -17.52 -4.74 -15.56
C ASN A 152 -17.45 -5.48 -14.20
N ILE A 153 -18.62 -5.77 -13.64
CA ILE A 153 -18.78 -6.30 -12.29
C ILE A 153 -19.08 -7.81 -12.34
N GLN A 154 -18.33 -8.60 -11.57
CA GLN A 154 -18.61 -10.02 -11.30
C GLN A 154 -18.65 -10.24 -9.78
N GLU A 155 -19.84 -10.35 -9.17
CA GLU A 155 -20.01 -10.49 -7.71
C GLU A 155 -19.48 -9.31 -6.88
N ILE A 156 -20.32 -8.29 -6.67
CA ILE A 156 -20.12 -7.29 -5.61
C ILE A 156 -21.23 -7.45 -4.57
N GLN A 157 -20.86 -7.44 -3.30
CA GLN A 157 -21.85 -7.33 -2.22
C GLN A 157 -21.90 -5.91 -1.65
N HIS A 158 -23.07 -5.29 -1.80
CA HIS A 158 -23.49 -4.11 -1.07
C HIS A 158 -24.44 -4.56 0.05
N PRO A 159 -23.96 -4.84 1.27
CA PRO A 159 -24.86 -5.11 2.38
C PRO A 159 -25.79 -3.90 2.55
N LYS A 160 -27.10 -4.13 2.45
CA LYS A 160 -28.14 -3.10 2.52
C LYS A 160 -27.92 -2.24 3.78
N GLN A 161 -27.96 -0.92 3.62
CA GLN A 161 -28.08 -0.01 4.75
C GLN A 161 -29.36 -0.34 5.50
N ASN A 162 -29.24 -0.82 6.74
CA ASN A 162 -30.37 -0.90 7.64
C ASN A 162 -30.66 0.55 8.07
N THR A 163 -31.45 1.27 7.28
CA THR A 163 -32.13 2.49 7.76
C THR A 163 -33.13 2.04 8.81
N LYS A 164 -32.73 2.06 10.08
CA LYS A 164 -33.69 2.08 11.18
C LYS A 164 -34.26 3.51 11.25
N TYR A 165 -35.59 3.57 11.21
CA TYR A 165 -36.43 4.75 11.38
C TYR A 165 -36.03 5.60 12.59
#